data_AF-A0A3P6THI5-F1
#
_entry.id   AF-A0A3P6THI5-F1
#
_cell.length_a   1.000
_cell.length_b   1.000
_cell.length_c   1.000
_cell.angle_alpha   90.00
_cell.angle_beta   90.00
_cell.angle_gamma   90.00
#
_symmetry.space_group_name_H-M   'P 1'
#
loop_
_entity.id
_entity.type
_entity.pdbx_description
1 polymer ?
#
loop_
_entity_poly.entity_id
_entity_poly.type
_entity_poly.pdbx_seq_one_letter_code
_entity_poly.pdbx_strand_id
1 'polypeptide(L)'
;MVLLAILLLLVYACDAYRILVVNPKFAYSHVNYMGRIADVLVDAGHDVVTLQLVLAPFPNNGTEKSRLIQVEVDKNVIAPLLATFQKDHDTKWTESATNPLQFFRLIPTIREFVTFGVGTILDNKQMLQRLASEHFDVGIAELFDFSGLAVFEAIGLKNIIGAHTVSSLMEGSAYAVGVPVIPSYVPGIDRTLRSL
;
A
#
# COMPACT_ATOMS: atom_id res chain seq x y z
N MET A 1 11.37 -39.65 -24.00
CA MET A 1 11.62 -38.40 -24.74
C MET A 1 10.42 -37.46 -24.71
N VAL A 2 9.19 -37.92 -24.97
CA VAL A 2 7.97 -37.08 -24.93
C VAL A 2 7.70 -36.48 -23.53
N LEU A 3 7.83 -37.28 -22.46
CA LEU A 3 7.63 -36.79 -21.08
C LEU A 3 8.63 -35.68 -20.70
N LEU A 4 9.88 -35.79 -21.13
CA LEU A 4 10.92 -34.80 -20.89
C LEU A 4 10.64 -33.50 -21.66
N ALA A 5 10.16 -33.60 -22.91
CA ALA A 5 9.76 -32.45 -23.71
C ALA A 5 8.54 -31.74 -23.10
N ILE A 6 7.55 -32.49 -22.59
CA ILE A 6 6.39 -31.93 -21.88
C ILE A 6 6.85 -31.23 -20.58
N LEU A 7 7.76 -31.84 -19.82
CA LEU A 7 8.29 -31.22 -18.59
C LEU A 7 9.05 -29.92 -18.90
N LEU A 8 9.88 -29.90 -19.94
CA LEU A 8 10.59 -28.69 -20.38
C LEU A 8 9.64 -27.59 -20.88
N LEU A 9 8.56 -27.96 -21.58
CA LEU A 9 7.51 -27.03 -21.99
C LEU A 9 6.74 -26.46 -20.80
N LEU A 10 6.46 -27.27 -19.78
CA LEU A 10 5.79 -26.82 -18.56
C LEU A 10 6.65 -25.85 -17.75
N VAL A 11 7.97 -26.07 -17.69
CA VAL A 11 8.91 -25.14 -17.04
C VAL A 11 8.98 -23.81 -17.81
N TYR A 12 8.90 -23.84 -19.14
CA TYR A 12 8.84 -22.63 -19.97
C TYR A 12 7.49 -21.89 -19.91
N ALA A 13 6.42 -22.57 -19.51
CA ALA A 13 5.08 -21.99 -19.40
C ALA A 13 4.83 -21.28 -18.06
N CYS A 14 5.72 -21.41 -17.08
CA CYS A 14 5.69 -20.62 -15.85
C CYS A 14 6.35 -19.25 -16.12
N ASP A 15 5.55 -18.30 -16.59
CA ASP A 15 6.04 -16.93 -16.76
C ASP A 15 6.06 -16.20 -15.41
N ALA A 16 7.18 -15.56 -15.09
CA ALA A 16 7.34 -14.79 -13.88
C ALA A 16 6.75 -13.40 -14.10
N TYR A 17 5.57 -13.13 -13.53
CA TYR A 17 5.00 -11.78 -13.54
C TYR A 17 5.97 -10.75 -12.95
N ARG A 18 6.01 -9.57 -13.58
CA ARG A 18 6.62 -8.37 -13.01
C ARG A 18 5.60 -7.65 -12.14
N ILE A 19 5.87 -7.60 -10.85
CA ILE A 19 4.93 -7.08 -9.86
C ILE A 19 5.52 -5.85 -9.19
N LEU A 20 4.76 -4.75 -9.21
CA LEU A 20 5.09 -3.52 -8.47
C LEU A 20 4.26 -3.46 -7.20
N VAL A 21 4.92 -3.54 -6.04
CA VAL A 21 4.31 -3.35 -4.73
C VAL A 21 4.61 -1.93 -4.25
N VAL A 22 3.57 -1.12 -4.03
CA VAL A 22 3.73 0.22 -3.44
C VAL A 22 3.50 0.12 -1.94
N ASN A 23 4.53 0.45 -1.17
CA ASN A 23 4.57 0.27 0.27
C ASN A 23 5.23 1.48 0.97
N PRO A 24 4.51 2.60 1.15
CA PRO A 24 5.04 3.77 1.83
C PRO A 24 5.42 3.47 3.28
N LYS A 25 6.59 3.96 3.72
CA LYS A 25 7.05 3.79 5.10
C LYS A 25 6.43 4.85 6.00
N PHE A 26 5.17 4.66 6.38
CA PHE A 26 4.46 5.57 7.29
C PHE A 26 4.06 4.92 8.63
N ALA A 27 3.83 3.60 8.65
CA ALA A 27 3.48 2.86 9.87
C ALA A 27 4.07 1.43 9.84
N TYR A 28 4.51 0.95 11.00
CA TYR A 28 5.23 -0.33 11.14
C TYR A 28 4.43 -1.55 10.64
N SER A 29 3.15 -1.66 11.00
CA SER A 29 2.29 -2.78 10.60
C SER A 29 2.08 -2.84 9.09
N HIS A 30 1.83 -1.68 8.48
CA HIS A 30 1.61 -1.50 7.04
C HIS A 30 2.84 -1.94 6.22
N VAL A 31 4.00 -1.44 6.64
CA VAL A 31 5.29 -1.78 6.01
C VAL A 31 5.53 -3.28 6.00
N ASN A 32 5.34 -3.95 7.14
CA ASN A 32 5.56 -5.39 7.25
C ASN A 32 4.52 -6.23 6.51
N TYR A 33 3.24 -5.85 6.55
CA TYR A 33 2.19 -6.59 5.85
C TYR A 33 2.41 -6.59 4.34
N MET A 34 2.63 -5.40 3.76
CA MET A 34 2.88 -5.25 2.33
C MET A 34 4.22 -5.86 1.91
N GLY A 35 5.25 -5.73 2.75
CA GLY A 35 6.54 -6.36 2.49
C GLY A 35 6.49 -7.89 2.55
N ARG A 36 5.66 -8.46 3.42
CA ARG A 36 5.42 -9.92 3.46
C ARG A 36 4.72 -10.41 2.21
N ILE A 37 3.76 -9.65 1.67
CA ILE A 37 3.15 -9.93 0.35
C ILE A 37 4.23 -9.97 -0.72
N ALA A 38 5.11 -8.96 -0.76
CA ALA A 38 6.20 -8.90 -1.72
C ALA A 38 7.13 -10.12 -1.62
N ASP A 39 7.55 -10.49 -0.41
CA ASP A 39 8.45 -11.63 -0.19
C ASP A 39 7.82 -12.98 -0.58
N VAL A 40 6.53 -13.18 -0.32
CA VAL A 40 5.81 -14.40 -0.75
C VAL A 40 5.76 -14.50 -2.27
N LEU A 41 5.57 -13.37 -2.96
CA LEU A 41 5.54 -13.34 -4.42
C LEU A 41 6.93 -13.60 -5.03
N VAL A 42 8.01 -13.11 -4.39
CA VAL A 42 9.37 -13.48 -4.77
C VAL A 42 9.62 -14.98 -4.57
N ASP A 43 9.19 -15.54 -3.44
CA ASP A 43 9.32 -16.99 -3.16
C ASP A 43 8.53 -17.85 -4.16
N ALA A 44 7.44 -17.31 -4.71
CA ALA A 44 6.66 -17.94 -5.77
C ALA A 44 7.33 -17.85 -7.16
N GLY A 45 8.45 -17.13 -7.29
CA GLY A 45 9.23 -17.01 -8.52
C GLY A 45 8.94 -15.77 -9.36
N HIS A 46 8.23 -14.77 -8.82
CA HIS A 46 7.93 -13.51 -9.54
C HIS A 46 9.06 -12.47 -9.43
N ASP A 47 9.16 -11.57 -10.41
CA ASP A 47 10.05 -10.40 -10.36
C ASP A 47 9.32 -9.26 -9.63
N VAL A 48 9.65 -9.06 -8.36
CA VAL A 48 8.93 -8.13 -7.49
C VAL A 48 9.78 -6.91 -7.16
N VAL A 49 9.19 -5.74 -7.39
CA VAL A 49 9.76 -4.44 -7.03
C VAL A 49 8.89 -3.81 -5.95
N THR A 50 9.51 -3.40 -4.85
CA THR A 50 8.83 -2.63 -3.81
C THR A 50 9.24 -1.17 -3.89
N LEU A 51 8.28 -0.30 -4.21
CA LEU A 51 8.44 1.15 -4.17
C LEU A 51 8.05 1.67 -2.79
N GLN A 52 8.97 2.35 -2.11
CA GLN A 52 8.75 2.92 -0.79
C GLN A 52 9.01 4.41 -0.77
N LEU A 53 8.01 5.16 -0.34
CA LEU A 53 8.20 6.54 0.07
C LEU A 53 8.56 6.59 1.55
N VAL A 54 9.70 7.16 1.90
CA VAL A 54 10.23 7.16 3.27
C VAL A 54 9.63 8.32 4.07
N LEU A 55 8.42 8.12 4.61
CA LEU A 55 7.68 9.14 5.37
C LEU A 55 8.02 9.12 6.88
N ALA A 56 8.53 8.01 7.39
CA ALA A 56 8.89 7.83 8.78
C ALA A 56 10.14 6.93 8.92
N PRO A 57 10.98 7.16 9.96
CA PRO A 57 12.26 6.50 10.11
C PRO A 57 12.11 5.10 10.75
N PHE A 58 11.46 4.17 10.06
CA PHE A 58 11.41 2.78 10.51
C PHE A 58 12.69 2.03 10.10
N PRO A 59 13.27 1.21 11.00
CA PRO A 59 14.54 0.54 10.75
C PRO A 59 14.42 -0.55 9.69
N ASN A 60 13.26 -1.18 9.55
CA ASN A 60 13.01 -2.21 8.53
C ASN A 60 12.30 -1.63 7.31
N ASN A 61 12.37 -2.36 6.21
CA ASN A 61 11.65 -2.06 4.96
C ASN A 61 10.44 -2.99 4.77
N GLY A 62 10.18 -3.91 5.70
CA GLY A 62 9.10 -4.91 5.65
C GLY A 62 9.31 -6.07 4.68
N THR A 63 10.24 -5.93 3.73
CA THR A 63 10.62 -6.95 2.74
C THR A 63 12.12 -7.23 2.86
N GLU A 64 12.50 -8.50 2.72
CA GLU A 64 13.91 -8.93 2.68
C GLU A 64 14.33 -9.44 1.29
N LYS A 65 13.37 -9.68 0.38
CA LYS A 65 13.62 -10.40 -0.88
C LYS A 65 13.34 -9.58 -2.14
N SER A 66 12.36 -8.67 -2.09
CA SER A 66 12.00 -7.88 -3.28
C SER A 66 13.02 -6.78 -3.58
N ARG A 67 13.15 -6.39 -4.86
CA ARG A 67 14.02 -5.28 -5.24
C ARG A 67 13.42 -3.98 -4.73
N LEU A 68 14.22 -3.23 -3.96
CA LEU A 68 13.74 -2.02 -3.30
C LEU A 68 14.05 -0.75 -4.10
N ILE A 69 13.05 0.11 -4.26
CA ILE A 69 13.21 1.49 -4.74
C ILE A 69 12.71 2.40 -3.63
N GLN A 70 13.60 3.19 -3.03
CA GLN A 70 13.24 4.13 -1.98
C GLN A 70 13.28 5.57 -2.49
N VAL A 71 12.24 6.31 -2.17
CA VAL A 71 12.12 7.75 -2.42
C VAL A 71 12.17 8.44 -1.07
N GLU A 72 13.25 9.16 -0.84
CA GLU A 72 13.40 10.01 0.34
C GLU A 72 12.58 11.29 0.14
N VAL A 73 11.99 11.78 1.22
CA VAL A 73 11.23 13.04 1.24
C VAL A 73 11.99 14.11 2.01
N ASP A 74 11.61 15.38 1.82
CA ASP A 74 12.17 16.47 2.60
C ASP A 74 11.81 16.31 4.09
N LYS A 75 12.84 16.05 4.89
CA LYS A 75 12.72 15.84 6.34
C LYS A 75 12.14 17.05 7.06
N ASN A 76 12.35 18.25 6.54
CA ASN A 76 11.84 19.49 7.15
C ASN A 76 10.31 19.59 7.00
N VAL A 77 9.76 19.02 5.93
CA VAL A 77 8.31 19.00 5.67
C VAL A 77 7.66 17.85 6.45
N ILE A 78 8.31 16.69 6.52
CA ILE A 78 7.73 15.51 7.16
C ILE A 78 7.83 15.53 8.69
N ALA A 79 8.85 16.19 9.27
CA ALA A 79 9.10 16.15 10.72
C ALA A 79 7.95 16.73 11.57
N PRO A 80 7.34 17.88 11.24
CA PRO A 80 6.18 18.39 11.99
C PRO A 80 4.96 17.47 11.91
N LEU A 81 4.75 16.87 10.73
CA LEU A 81 3.64 15.96 10.48
C LEU A 81 3.81 14.64 11.25
N LEU A 82 5.03 14.09 11.23
CA LEU A 82 5.41 12.93 11.99
C LEU A 82 5.30 13.17 13.49
N ALA A 83 5.75 14.32 13.99
CA ALA A 83 5.61 14.70 15.40
C ALA A 83 4.13 14.75 15.83
N THR A 84 3.24 15.25 14.96
CA THR A 84 1.80 15.29 15.21
C THR A 84 1.19 13.88 15.21
N PHE A 85 1.63 13.01 14.30
CA PHE A 85 1.16 11.63 14.20
C PHE A 85 1.67 10.75 15.33
N GLN A 86 2.90 10.98 15.80
CA GLN A 86 3.51 10.28 16.92
C GLN A 86 3.12 10.88 18.28
N LYS A 87 2.50 12.06 18.30
CA LYS A 87 1.93 12.61 19.52
C LYS A 87 0.91 11.61 20.08
N ASP A 88 1.09 11.25 21.34
CA ASP A 88 0.22 10.33 22.09
C ASP A 88 0.19 8.90 21.52
N HIS A 89 1.26 8.44 20.85
CA HIS A 89 1.35 7.11 20.23
C HIS A 89 1.02 5.94 21.19
N ASP A 90 1.35 6.09 22.48
CA ASP A 90 1.11 5.07 23.50
C ASP A 90 -0.34 5.08 24.04
N THR A 91 -1.06 6.19 23.94
CA THR A 91 -2.48 6.24 24.36
C THR A 91 -3.41 5.79 23.26
N LYS A 92 -3.07 6.00 21.98
CA LYS A 92 -3.92 5.62 20.83
C LYS A 92 -4.33 4.15 20.82
N TRP A 93 -3.46 3.24 21.28
CA TRP A 93 -3.75 1.79 21.33
C TRP A 93 -4.43 1.33 22.62
N THR A 94 -4.42 2.16 23.67
CA THR A 94 -5.02 1.86 24.98
C THR A 94 -6.33 2.63 25.22
N GLU A 95 -6.61 3.62 24.37
CA GLU A 95 -7.85 4.35 24.32
C GLU A 95 -9.03 3.45 23.93
N SER A 96 -10.15 3.65 24.63
CA SER A 96 -11.35 2.87 24.40
C SER A 96 -11.88 3.08 22.98
N ALA A 97 -12.07 1.97 22.25
CA ALA A 97 -12.72 1.93 20.93
C ALA A 97 -14.20 2.34 20.95
N THR A 98 -14.76 2.66 22.13
CA THR A 98 -16.16 3.08 22.28
C THR A 98 -16.45 4.47 21.73
N ASN A 99 -15.43 5.30 21.46
CA ASN A 99 -15.61 6.62 20.87
C ASN A 99 -15.07 6.68 19.43
N PRO A 100 -15.92 6.49 18.40
CA PRO A 100 -15.47 6.50 17.01
C PRO A 100 -14.92 7.86 16.56
N LEU A 101 -15.23 8.96 17.25
CA LEU A 101 -14.71 10.31 16.95
C LEU A 101 -13.18 10.41 17.08
N GLN A 102 -12.54 9.50 17.83
CA GLN A 102 -11.09 9.50 17.99
C GLN A 102 -10.36 9.16 16.69
N PHE A 103 -10.87 8.22 15.90
CA PHE A 103 -10.32 7.91 14.58
C PHE A 103 -10.44 9.09 13.63
N PHE A 104 -11.59 9.80 13.65
CA PHE A 104 -11.81 10.98 12.82
C PHE A 104 -10.79 12.11 13.09
N ARG A 105 -10.22 12.20 14.29
CA ARG A 105 -9.16 13.18 14.62
C ARG A 105 -7.84 12.92 13.89
N LEU A 106 -7.59 11.69 13.43
CA LEU A 106 -6.38 11.33 12.68
C LEU A 106 -6.52 11.61 11.18
N ILE A 107 -7.74 11.77 10.66
CA ILE A 107 -8.00 11.96 9.23
C ILE A 107 -7.27 13.16 8.64
N PRO A 108 -7.24 14.36 9.26
CA PRO A 108 -6.50 15.50 8.70
C PRO A 108 -5.00 15.21 8.54
N THR A 109 -4.37 14.60 9.56
CA THR A 109 -2.96 14.24 9.53
C THR A 109 -2.67 13.18 8.47
N ILE A 110 -3.52 12.14 8.36
CA ILE A 110 -3.40 11.12 7.31
C ILE A 110 -3.53 11.78 5.92
N ARG A 111 -4.51 12.67 5.73
CA ARG A 111 -4.70 13.39 4.46
C ARG A 111 -3.46 14.19 4.06
N GLU A 112 -2.83 14.88 5.00
CA GLU A 112 -1.60 15.63 4.74
C GLU A 112 -0.45 14.70 4.33
N PHE A 113 -0.27 13.55 5.02
CA PHE A 113 0.72 12.54 4.65
C PHE A 113 0.51 12.03 3.23
N VAL A 114 -0.73 11.68 2.90
CA VAL A 114 -1.07 11.18 1.56
C VAL A 114 -0.85 12.24 0.50
N THR A 115 -1.34 13.46 0.72
CA THR A 115 -1.25 14.55 -0.27
C THR A 115 0.20 14.90 -0.57
N PHE A 116 1.01 15.07 0.48
CA PHE A 116 2.43 15.34 0.34
C PHE A 116 3.17 14.18 -0.33
N GLY A 117 2.87 12.95 0.10
CA GLY A 117 3.57 11.79 -0.41
C GLY A 117 3.28 11.50 -1.88
N VAL A 118 2.00 11.59 -2.26
CA VAL A 118 1.58 11.46 -3.67
C VAL A 118 2.19 12.58 -4.51
N GLY A 119 2.16 13.84 -4.04
CA GLY A 119 2.80 14.96 -4.75
C GLY A 119 4.28 14.70 -5.01
N THR A 120 5.01 14.28 -3.98
CA THR A 120 6.45 13.99 -4.08
C THR A 120 6.75 12.88 -5.09
N ILE A 121 5.96 11.80 -5.09
CA ILE A 121 6.11 10.70 -6.05
C ILE A 121 5.80 11.19 -7.47
N LEU A 122 4.70 11.93 -7.64
CA LEU A 122 4.25 12.40 -8.95
C LEU A 122 5.18 13.45 -9.55
N ASP A 123 5.87 14.25 -8.74
CA ASP A 123 6.86 15.22 -9.20
C ASP A 123 8.14 14.56 -9.70
N ASN A 124 8.45 13.34 -9.24
CA ASN A 124 9.62 12.58 -9.69
C ASN A 124 9.38 11.89 -11.05
N LYS A 125 9.35 12.70 -12.12
CA LYS A 125 9.09 12.23 -13.50
C LYS A 125 10.11 11.20 -13.99
N GLN A 126 11.38 11.33 -13.61
CA GLN A 126 12.43 10.40 -14.02
C GLN A 126 12.19 8.99 -13.45
N MET A 127 11.82 8.89 -12.17
CA MET A 127 11.48 7.61 -11.55
C MET A 127 10.22 7.02 -12.18
N LEU A 128 9.17 7.82 -12.41
CA LEU A 128 7.94 7.33 -13.06
C LEU A 128 8.22 6.79 -14.47
N GLN A 129 9.07 7.48 -15.25
CA GLN A 129 9.50 7.00 -16.57
C GLN A 129 10.26 5.67 -16.47
N ARG A 130 11.14 5.53 -15.48
CA ARG A 130 11.84 4.27 -15.21
C ARG A 130 10.85 3.15 -14.87
N LEU A 131 9.93 3.38 -13.94
CA LEU A 131 8.91 2.40 -13.56
C LEU A 131 8.02 2.01 -14.74
N ALA A 132 7.61 2.96 -15.58
CA ALA A 132 6.84 2.69 -16.78
C ALA A 132 7.61 1.82 -17.80
N SER A 133 8.92 2.03 -17.93
CA SER A 133 9.80 1.27 -18.82
C SER A 133 10.04 -0.18 -18.39
N GLU A 134 9.78 -0.50 -17.10
CA GLU A 134 9.91 -1.87 -16.59
C GLU A 134 8.72 -2.77 -16.97
N HIS A 135 7.63 -2.19 -17.49
CA HIS A 135 6.46 -2.91 -18.00
C HIS A 135 5.89 -3.93 -16.99
N PHE A 136 5.52 -3.46 -15.81
CA PHE A 136 4.88 -4.29 -14.79
C PHE A 136 3.56 -4.88 -15.28
N ASP A 137 3.30 -6.14 -14.92
CA ASP A 137 2.07 -6.84 -15.25
C ASP A 137 0.97 -6.52 -14.25
N VAL A 138 1.32 -6.39 -12.97
CA VAL A 138 0.38 -6.19 -11.85
C VAL A 138 0.94 -5.19 -10.84
N GLY A 139 0.09 -4.28 -10.38
CA GLY A 139 0.35 -3.36 -9.27
C GLY A 139 -0.38 -3.80 -8.01
N ILE A 140 0.31 -3.80 -6.87
CA ILE A 140 -0.29 -4.07 -5.57
C ILE A 140 -0.09 -2.84 -4.69
N ALA A 141 -1.18 -2.25 -4.22
CA ALA A 141 -1.15 -1.10 -3.33
C ALA A 141 -2.10 -1.28 -2.16
N GLU A 142 -1.75 -0.64 -1.05
CA GLU A 142 -2.66 -0.57 0.07
C GLU A 142 -3.79 0.44 -0.20
N LEU A 143 -5.03 0.04 0.06
CA LEU A 143 -6.23 0.89 -0.02
C LEU A 143 -6.52 1.62 1.30
N PHE A 144 -5.45 2.10 1.94
CA PHE A 144 -5.52 2.97 3.12
C PHE A 144 -5.06 4.38 2.76
N ASP A 145 -3.84 4.51 2.22
CA ASP A 145 -3.29 5.79 1.77
C ASP A 145 -3.58 6.10 0.29
N PHE A 146 -4.00 5.10 -0.49
CA PHE A 146 -4.30 5.21 -1.94
C PHE A 146 -3.15 5.73 -2.81
N SER A 147 -1.95 5.92 -2.26
CA SER A 147 -0.82 6.52 -2.94
C SER A 147 -0.35 5.66 -4.11
N GLY A 148 -0.39 4.34 -3.96
CA GLY A 148 -0.04 3.41 -5.03
C GLY A 148 -0.96 3.49 -6.25
N LEU A 149 -2.24 3.82 -6.08
CA LEU A 149 -3.15 4.01 -7.21
C LEU A 149 -2.71 5.19 -8.09
N ALA A 150 -2.25 6.28 -7.49
CA ALA A 150 -1.71 7.43 -8.22
C ALA A 150 -0.46 7.05 -9.02
N VAL A 151 0.40 6.19 -8.47
CA VAL A 151 1.58 5.67 -9.18
C VAL A 151 1.16 4.83 -10.37
N PHE A 152 0.22 3.91 -10.18
CA PHE A 152 -0.24 3.00 -11.23
C PHE A 152 -0.87 3.75 -12.40
N GLU A 153 -1.72 4.74 -12.10
CA GLU A 153 -2.28 5.64 -13.11
C GLU A 153 -1.17 6.38 -13.88
N ALA A 154 -0.20 6.96 -13.16
CA ALA A 154 0.88 7.74 -13.76
C ALA A 154 1.80 6.93 -14.70
N ILE A 155 1.95 5.62 -14.47
CA ILE A 155 2.74 4.72 -15.32
C ILE A 155 1.90 3.91 -16.32
N GLY A 156 0.56 4.06 -16.29
CA GLY A 156 -0.36 3.34 -17.17
C GLY A 156 -0.60 1.87 -16.81
N LEU A 157 -0.37 1.48 -15.56
CA LEU A 157 -0.56 0.11 -15.05
C LEU A 157 -2.03 -0.14 -14.71
N LYS A 158 -2.67 -1.09 -15.41
CA LYS A 158 -4.13 -1.29 -15.34
C LYS A 158 -4.56 -2.44 -14.43
N ASN A 159 -3.72 -3.46 -14.27
CA ASN A 159 -4.03 -4.60 -13.42
C ASN A 159 -3.63 -4.25 -12.00
N ILE A 160 -4.62 -3.97 -11.15
CA ILE A 160 -4.40 -3.44 -9.81
C ILE A 160 -5.05 -4.37 -8.78
N ILE A 161 -4.29 -4.71 -7.74
CA ILE A 161 -4.75 -5.41 -6.55
C ILE A 161 -4.68 -4.44 -5.37
N GLY A 162 -5.82 -4.24 -4.72
CA GLY A 162 -5.92 -3.46 -3.51
C GLY A 162 -5.82 -4.34 -2.26
N ALA A 163 -4.94 -3.98 -1.32
CA ALA A 163 -4.78 -4.68 -0.06
C ALA A 163 -5.26 -3.81 1.12
N HIS A 164 -5.79 -4.43 2.18
CA HIS A 164 -6.27 -3.74 3.38
C HIS A 164 -5.55 -4.25 4.64
N THR A 165 -4.80 -3.38 5.31
CA THR A 165 -4.01 -3.77 6.50
C THR A 165 -4.72 -3.49 7.83
N VAL A 166 -5.66 -2.54 7.85
CA VAL A 166 -6.27 -2.02 9.09
C VAL A 166 -7.51 -2.78 9.56
N SER A 167 -8.15 -3.59 8.71
CA SER A 167 -9.38 -4.34 9.03
C SER A 167 -9.86 -5.18 7.84
N SER A 168 -11.06 -5.74 7.98
CA SER A 168 -11.92 -6.16 6.87
C SER A 168 -12.03 -5.09 5.77
N LEU A 169 -12.43 -5.53 4.57
CA LEU A 169 -12.72 -4.68 3.40
C LEU A 169 -13.51 -3.42 3.82
N MET A 170 -12.91 -2.25 3.61
CA MET A 170 -13.53 -0.97 3.96
C MET A 170 -14.75 -0.71 3.06
N GLU A 171 -15.79 -0.09 3.63
CA GLU A 171 -17.07 0.14 2.94
C GLU A 171 -16.91 0.92 1.63
N GLY A 172 -16.10 1.98 1.62
CA GLY A 172 -15.82 2.74 0.40
C GLY A 172 -15.17 1.90 -0.70
N SER A 173 -14.24 1.02 -0.34
CA SER A 173 -13.61 0.08 -1.27
C SER A 173 -14.60 -0.98 -1.75
N ALA A 174 -15.43 -1.54 -0.86
CA ALA A 174 -16.46 -2.50 -1.20
C ALA A 174 -17.44 -1.94 -2.23
N TYR A 175 -17.93 -0.71 -2.02
CA TYR A 175 -18.78 -0.02 -2.98
C TYR A 175 -18.09 0.21 -4.32
N ALA A 176 -16.82 0.63 -4.31
CA ALA A 176 -16.06 0.89 -5.53
C ALA A 176 -15.87 -0.36 -6.40
N VAL A 177 -15.76 -1.55 -5.79
CA VAL A 177 -15.60 -2.83 -6.50
C VAL A 177 -16.90 -3.64 -6.61
N GLY A 178 -18.05 -3.08 -6.22
CA GLY A 178 -19.35 -3.73 -6.32
C GLY A 178 -19.55 -4.91 -5.35
N VAL A 179 -18.76 -5.00 -4.28
CA VAL A 179 -18.91 -6.02 -3.24
C VAL A 179 -20.06 -5.62 -2.30
N PRO A 180 -20.99 -6.54 -1.96
CA PRO A 180 -22.09 -6.23 -1.05
C PRO A 180 -21.58 -5.90 0.35
N VAL A 181 -22.03 -4.78 0.90
CA VAL A 181 -21.74 -4.34 2.27
C VAL A 181 -22.74 -5.01 3.21
N ILE A 182 -22.29 -6.02 3.96
CA ILE A 182 -23.13 -6.73 4.91
C ILE A 182 -23.05 -6.01 6.27
N PRO A 183 -24.18 -5.51 6.82
CA PRO A 183 -24.18 -4.74 8.07
C PRO A 183 -23.63 -5.48 9.30
N SER A 184 -23.58 -6.82 9.25
CA SER A 184 -23.01 -7.65 10.32
C SER A 184 -21.48 -7.75 10.28
N TYR A 185 -20.85 -7.37 9.17
CA TYR A 185 -19.41 -7.50 8.93
C TYR A 185 -18.70 -6.14 8.87
N VAL A 186 -19.40 -5.10 8.42
CA VAL A 186 -18.91 -3.73 8.45
C VAL A 186 -19.50 -3.06 9.69
N PRO A 187 -18.75 -2.90 10.80
CA PRO A 187 -19.24 -2.16 11.94
C PRO A 187 -19.60 -0.76 11.47
N GLY A 188 -20.88 -0.40 11.60
CA GLY A 188 -21.45 0.80 10.99
C GLY A 188 -20.86 2.07 11.57
N ILE A 189 -19.76 2.56 11.00
CA ILE A 189 -19.23 3.90 11.24
C ILE A 189 -20.10 4.94 10.50
N ASP A 190 -20.70 4.59 9.35
CA ASP A 190 -21.52 5.50 8.53
C ASP A 190 -22.93 5.77 9.10
N ARG A 191 -23.47 4.88 9.95
CA ARG A 191 -24.83 5.08 10.50
C ARG A 191 -24.95 6.32 11.39
N THR A 192 -23.86 6.76 12.02
CA THR A 192 -23.86 7.93 12.92
C THR A 192 -23.69 9.25 12.16
N LEU A 193 -23.15 9.23 10.93
CA LEU A 193 -22.89 10.44 10.14
C LEU A 193 -24.04 10.83 9.22
N ARG A 194 -24.91 9.89 8.81
CA ARG A 194 -26.13 10.20 8.05
C ARG A 194 -27.25 10.84 8.88
N SER A 195 -27.07 10.95 10.19
CA SER A 195 -28.02 11.55 11.13
C SER A 195 -27.60 12.94 11.65
N LEU A 196 -26.55 13.54 11.06
CA LEU A 196 -26.12 14.93 11.29
C LEU A 196 -26.23 15.71 9.99
#